data_AF-A0A2V5Z6I1-F1
#
_entry.id   AF-A0A2V5Z6I1-F1
#
_cell.length_a   1.000
_cell.length_b   1.000
_cell.length_c   1.000
_cell.angle_alpha   90.00
_cell.angle_beta   90.00
_cell.angle_gamma   90.00
#
_symmetry.space_group_name_H-M   'P 1'
#
loop_
_entity.id
_entity.type
_entity.pdbx_description
1 polymer ?
#
loop_
_entity_poly.entity_id
_entity_poly.type
_entity_poly.pdbx_seq_one_letter_code
_entity_poly.pdbx_strand_id
1 'polypeptide(L)'
;MLNPQTLKPLRKWPNGGAIRKASLLARSGSECQALRRHSELVDAPEAALRSVFGFLGESYAPECLEPLKQRINSSNVADDFVASDPASDSALVEKATNLSAELETTAQSSERSNAAADALEAQFRERTQYVAVLDKSHEEAQRLIRALKKQNRDMTEAFDRA
;
A
#
# COMPACT_ATOMS: atom_id res chain seq x y z
N MET A 1 34.27 7.64 18.17
CA MET A 1 34.48 8.38 16.90
C MET A 1 34.32 7.40 15.76
N LEU A 2 33.24 7.49 14.98
CA LEU A 2 32.97 6.63 13.81
C LEU A 2 32.81 7.52 12.56
N ASN A 3 33.42 7.06 11.48
CA ASN A 3 33.85 7.79 10.26
C ASN A 3 32.68 8.17 9.32
N PRO A 4 32.56 9.42 8.83
CA PRO A 4 31.41 9.90 8.04
C PRO A 4 31.59 9.87 6.51
N GLN A 5 32.30 8.90 5.93
CA GLN A 5 32.45 8.84 4.46
C GLN A 5 32.33 7.42 3.90
N THR A 6 31.15 7.07 3.37
CA THR A 6 30.96 6.18 2.20
C THR A 6 29.49 6.19 1.72
N LEU A 7 28.90 7.38 1.53
CA LEU A 7 27.68 7.48 0.72
C LEU A 7 28.08 7.59 -0.76
N LYS A 8 28.05 6.46 -1.47
CA LYS A 8 28.11 6.47 -2.93
C LYS A 8 26.77 6.99 -3.48
N PRO A 9 26.76 7.90 -4.47
CA PRO A 9 25.52 8.37 -5.06
C PRO A 9 24.83 7.24 -5.83
N LEU A 10 23.55 7.01 -5.54
CA LEU A 10 22.68 6.14 -6.32
C LEU A 10 22.60 6.66 -7.75
N ARG A 11 22.80 5.76 -8.73
CA ARG A 11 22.75 6.05 -10.16
C ARG A 11 21.43 6.73 -10.53
N LYS A 12 21.51 7.81 -11.30
CA LYS A 12 20.35 8.44 -11.96
C LYS A 12 19.71 7.44 -12.92
N TRP A 13 18.41 7.19 -12.79
CA TRP A 13 17.62 6.48 -13.78
C TRP A 13 17.34 7.38 -14.98
N PRO A 14 17.60 6.93 -16.22
CA PRO A 14 17.21 7.64 -17.41
C PRO A 14 15.73 7.37 -17.71
N ASN A 15 15.03 8.42 -18.11
CA ASN A 15 13.63 8.45 -18.56
C ASN A 15 12.60 8.72 -17.45
N GLY A 16 12.41 10.02 -17.22
CA GLY A 16 11.11 10.71 -17.22
C GLY A 16 9.91 9.95 -16.66
N GLY A 17 9.51 10.34 -15.45
CA GLY A 17 8.17 10.09 -14.92
C GLY A 17 8.09 8.90 -13.98
N ALA A 18 8.61 9.03 -12.77
CA ALA A 18 8.39 8.01 -11.74
C ALA A 18 8.19 8.63 -10.35
N ILE A 19 6.93 8.57 -9.91
CA ILE A 19 6.49 8.21 -8.56
C ILE A 19 6.93 9.14 -7.43
N ARG A 20 6.19 10.24 -7.24
CA ARG A 20 6.11 10.98 -5.96
C ARG A 20 5.26 10.30 -4.89
N LYS A 21 5.09 8.96 -4.91
CA LYS A 21 4.28 8.23 -3.90
C LYS A 21 5.11 7.57 -2.79
N ALA A 22 6.43 7.48 -2.90
CA ALA A 22 7.24 6.74 -1.92
C ALA A 22 7.63 7.54 -0.66
N SER A 23 7.42 8.86 -0.64
CA SER A 23 7.77 9.70 0.51
C SER A 23 6.65 9.88 1.54
N LEU A 24 5.43 9.39 1.29
CA LEU A 24 4.32 9.55 2.24
C LEU A 24 4.23 8.43 3.30
N LEU A 25 4.82 7.26 3.06
CA LEU A 25 4.72 6.11 3.99
C LEU A 25 5.80 6.08 5.08
N ALA A 26 6.86 6.89 4.98
CA ALA A 26 7.94 6.89 5.98
C ALA A 26 7.65 7.77 7.22
N ARG A 27 6.45 8.36 7.33
CA ARG A 27 6.04 9.22 8.47
C ARG A 27 4.81 8.70 9.24
N SER A 28 4.30 7.52 8.94
CA SER A 28 3.05 7.02 9.53
C SER A 28 3.28 6.28 10.85
N GLY A 29 3.81 7.00 11.85
CA GLY A 29 3.70 6.63 13.26
C GLY A 29 2.49 7.34 13.86
N SER A 30 1.34 6.65 13.99
CA SER A 30 0.11 7.07 14.71
C SER A 30 -0.50 8.45 14.41
N GLU A 31 0.10 9.26 13.54
CA GLU A 31 -0.46 10.52 13.05
C GLU A 31 -1.58 10.27 12.03
N CYS A 32 -1.57 9.16 11.30
CA CYS A 32 -2.25 9.05 10.00
C CYS A 32 -3.65 8.42 9.96
N GLN A 33 -4.39 8.25 11.07
CA GLN A 33 -5.76 7.75 10.99
C GLN A 33 -6.79 8.86 11.22
N ALA A 34 -7.09 9.61 10.16
CA ALA A 34 -8.40 10.24 10.04
C ALA A 34 -9.40 9.18 9.54
N LEU A 35 -9.85 8.31 10.44
CA LEU A 35 -11.03 7.46 10.17
C LEU A 35 -12.23 8.38 10.04
N ARG A 36 -12.62 8.71 8.81
CA ARG A 36 -13.87 9.42 8.53
C ARG A 36 -14.90 8.42 8.01
N ARG A 37 -16.10 8.53 8.56
CA ARG A 37 -17.23 7.73 8.08
C ARG A 37 -17.56 8.16 6.66
N HIS A 38 -17.89 7.19 5.81
CA HIS A 38 -18.39 7.47 4.47
C HIS A 38 -19.61 8.41 4.51
N SER A 39 -20.47 8.28 5.53
CA SER A 39 -21.62 9.19 5.74
C SER A 39 -21.19 10.64 5.88
N GLU A 40 -20.10 10.96 6.56
CA GLU A 40 -19.64 12.35 6.70
C GLU A 40 -19.20 12.96 5.36
N LEU A 41 -18.63 12.14 4.47
CA LEU A 41 -18.27 12.57 3.12
C LEU A 41 -19.51 12.74 2.22
N VAL A 42 -20.61 12.05 2.51
CA VAL A 42 -21.87 12.15 1.74
C VAL A 42 -22.76 13.28 2.26
N ASP A 43 -22.97 13.34 3.58
CA ASP A 43 -23.92 14.25 4.23
C ASP A 43 -23.33 15.65 4.41
N ALA A 44 -22.02 15.76 4.60
CA ALA A 44 -21.32 17.02 4.85
C ALA A 44 -19.94 17.09 4.14
N PRO A 45 -19.89 16.96 2.79
CA PRO A 45 -18.64 16.80 2.04
C PRO A 45 -17.64 17.94 2.25
N GLU A 46 -18.11 19.19 2.37
CA GLU A 46 -17.23 20.34 2.63
C GLU A 46 -16.56 20.24 3.99
N ALA A 47 -17.33 19.97 5.05
CA ALA A 47 -16.80 19.86 6.40
C ALA A 47 -15.83 18.67 6.52
N ALA A 48 -16.15 17.55 5.86
CA ALA A 48 -15.29 16.38 5.78
C ALA A 48 -13.95 16.72 5.09
N LEU A 49 -13.98 17.30 3.89
CA LEU A 49 -12.77 17.66 3.16
C LEU A 49 -11.94 18.71 3.90
N ARG A 50 -12.56 19.76 4.45
CA ARG A 50 -11.85 20.77 5.26
C ARG A 50 -11.13 20.15 6.45
N SER A 51 -11.74 19.17 7.11
CA SER A 51 -11.10 18.46 8.22
C SER A 51 -9.92 17.61 7.74
N VAL A 52 -10.04 16.95 6.59
CA VAL A 52 -8.95 16.17 5.99
C VAL A 52 -7.77 17.07 5.60
N PHE A 53 -8.03 18.18 4.90
CA PHE A 53 -6.99 19.13 4.53
C PHE A 53 -6.37 19.80 5.77
N GLY A 54 -7.17 20.15 6.77
CA GLY A 54 -6.68 20.66 8.05
C GLY A 54 -5.76 19.66 8.77
N PHE A 55 -6.10 18.38 8.74
CA PHE A 55 -5.24 17.31 9.25
C PHE A 55 -3.92 17.18 8.47
N LEU A 56 -3.96 17.31 7.14
CA LEU A 56 -2.78 17.27 6.28
C LEU A 56 -1.93 18.55 6.34
N GLY A 57 -2.44 19.62 6.95
CA GLY A 57 -1.83 20.95 6.93
C GLY A 57 -1.92 21.63 5.55
N GLU A 58 -2.87 21.22 4.72
CA GLU A 58 -3.10 21.73 3.38
C GLU A 58 -4.28 22.71 3.34
N SER A 59 -4.28 23.60 2.35
CA SER A 59 -5.38 24.56 2.16
C SER A 59 -6.53 23.92 1.41
N TYR A 60 -7.75 24.05 1.94
CA TYR A 60 -8.97 23.65 1.24
C TYR A 60 -9.29 24.61 0.08
N ALA A 61 -9.65 24.04 -1.07
CA ALA A 61 -10.16 24.77 -2.23
C ALA A 61 -11.60 24.31 -2.53
N PRO A 62 -12.55 25.23 -2.81
CA PRO A 62 -13.95 24.86 -3.11
C PRO A 62 -14.10 23.87 -4.26
N GLU A 63 -13.18 23.91 -5.22
CA GLU A 63 -13.12 23.04 -6.40
C GLU A 63 -12.97 21.55 -6.03
N CYS A 64 -12.49 21.25 -4.81
CA CYS A 64 -12.41 19.88 -4.31
C CYS A 64 -13.79 19.20 -4.17
N LEU A 65 -14.88 19.97 -4.19
CA LEU A 65 -16.24 19.43 -4.18
C LEU A 65 -16.75 19.05 -5.59
N GLU A 66 -16.16 19.60 -6.66
CA GLU A 66 -16.62 19.34 -8.03
C GLU A 66 -16.64 17.85 -8.38
N PRO A 67 -15.60 17.05 -8.04
CA PRO A 67 -15.61 15.61 -8.29
C PRO A 67 -16.70 14.86 -7.50
N LEU A 68 -17.15 15.39 -6.36
CA LEU A 68 -18.18 14.77 -5.53
C LEU A 68 -19.60 15.04 -6.01
N LYS A 69 -19.81 16.06 -6.87
CA LYS A 69 -21.12 16.35 -7.47
C LYS A 69 -21.57 15.27 -8.45
N GLN A 70 -20.62 14.51 -8.99
CA GLN A 70 -20.89 13.42 -9.91
C GLN A 70 -20.51 12.10 -9.23
N ARG A 71 -21.36 11.10 -9.36
CA ARG A 71 -21.05 9.75 -8.88
C ARG A 71 -20.00 9.14 -9.83
N ILE A 72 -18.72 9.32 -9.48
CA ILE A 72 -17.58 8.83 -10.29
C ILE A 72 -17.59 7.29 -10.37
N ASN A 73 -18.07 6.61 -9.33
CA ASN A 73 -18.28 5.16 -9.35
C ASN A 73 -19.65 4.84 -9.95
N SER A 74 -19.71 4.85 -11.29
CA SER A 74 -20.71 4.12 -12.06
C SER A 74 -20.36 2.62 -12.06
N SER A 75 -20.25 2.00 -10.89
CA SER A 75 -20.58 0.58 -10.86
C SER A 75 -22.02 0.51 -11.36
N ASN A 76 -22.23 -0.18 -12.48
CA ASN A 76 -23.54 -0.40 -13.08
C ASN A 76 -24.30 -1.40 -12.20
N VAL A 77 -24.56 -0.99 -10.96
CA VAL A 77 -25.43 -1.69 -10.04
C VAL A 77 -26.84 -1.28 -10.40
N ALA A 78 -27.70 -2.27 -10.57
CA ALA A 78 -29.10 -2.04 -10.88
C ALA A 78 -29.74 -1.18 -9.78
N ASP A 79 -30.83 -0.48 -10.12
CA ASP A 79 -31.51 0.44 -9.20
C ASP A 79 -32.07 -0.29 -7.95
N ASP A 80 -32.18 -1.61 -7.99
CA ASP A 80 -32.58 -2.50 -6.90
C ASP A 80 -31.39 -3.07 -6.10
N PHE A 81 -30.17 -2.58 -6.32
CA PHE A 81 -29.00 -3.04 -5.58
C PHE A 81 -29.10 -2.67 -4.10
N VAL A 82 -29.34 -3.69 -3.29
CA VAL A 82 -29.28 -3.61 -1.83
C VAL A 82 -27.84 -3.90 -1.43
N ALA A 83 -27.13 -2.89 -0.93
CA ALA A 83 -25.74 -3.05 -0.44
C ALA A 83 -25.62 -4.09 0.69
N SER A 84 -26.73 -4.41 1.34
CA SER A 84 -26.89 -5.58 2.21
C SER A 84 -27.21 -6.81 1.35
N ASP A 85 -26.22 -7.33 0.64
CA ASP A 85 -26.37 -8.57 -0.11
C ASP A 85 -26.74 -9.71 0.85
N PRO A 86 -27.90 -10.40 0.69
CA PRO A 86 -28.29 -11.52 1.53
C PRO A 86 -27.35 -12.73 1.44
N ALA A 87 -26.42 -12.75 0.48
CA ALA A 87 -25.33 -13.74 0.43
C ALA A 87 -24.19 -13.46 1.42
N SER A 88 -24.20 -12.28 2.07
CA SER A 88 -23.24 -11.98 3.14
C SER A 88 -23.66 -12.70 4.42
N ASP A 89 -22.75 -13.50 4.99
CA ASP A 89 -22.97 -14.17 6.26
C ASP A 89 -23.35 -13.15 7.35
N SER A 90 -24.58 -13.26 7.86
CA SER A 90 -25.12 -12.31 8.83
C SER A 90 -24.29 -12.24 10.10
N ALA A 91 -23.65 -13.34 10.51
CA ALA A 91 -22.79 -13.36 11.68
C ALA A 91 -21.49 -12.57 11.44
N LEU A 92 -20.95 -12.60 10.21
CA LEU A 92 -19.80 -11.78 9.84
C LEU A 92 -20.17 -10.30 9.77
N VAL A 93 -21.34 -9.99 9.22
CA VAL A 93 -21.84 -8.60 9.16
C VAL A 93 -22.03 -8.05 10.58
N GLU A 94 -22.71 -8.79 11.45
CA GLU A 94 -22.92 -8.38 12.84
C GLU A 94 -21.60 -8.18 13.59
N LYS A 95 -20.66 -9.13 13.45
CA LYS A 95 -19.33 -9.00 14.06
C LYS A 95 -18.57 -7.77 13.55
N ALA A 96 -18.62 -7.52 12.24
CA ALA A 96 -17.97 -6.35 11.64
C ALA A 96 -18.61 -5.04 12.11
N THR A 97 -19.94 -4.98 12.19
CA THR A 97 -20.68 -3.82 12.71
C THR A 97 -20.34 -3.54 14.17
N ASN A 98 -20.32 -4.57 15.01
CA ASN A 98 -19.98 -4.44 16.43
C ASN A 98 -18.53 -3.96 16.62
N LEU A 99 -17.59 -4.52 15.86
CA LEU A 99 -16.20 -4.08 15.88
C LEU A 99 -16.04 -2.63 15.40
N SER A 100 -16.78 -2.22 14.37
CA SER A 100 -16.77 -0.83 13.89
C SER A 100 -17.27 0.12 14.98
N ALA A 101 -18.38 -0.20 15.65
CA ALA A 101 -18.91 0.61 16.74
C ALA A 101 -17.95 0.69 17.94
N GLU A 102 -17.29 -0.41 18.29
CA GLU A 102 -16.25 -0.45 19.32
C GLU A 102 -15.06 0.45 18.95
N LEU A 103 -14.57 0.38 17.71
CA LEU A 103 -13.47 1.22 17.22
C LEU A 103 -13.83 2.71 17.13
N GLU A 104 -15.08 3.03 16.81
CA GLU A 104 -15.59 4.42 16.78
C GLU A 104 -15.71 5.03 18.17
N THR A 105 -16.00 4.23 19.19
CA THR A 105 -16.19 4.68 20.57
C THR A 105 -14.92 4.62 21.41
N THR A 106 -13.99 3.73 21.05
CA THR A 106 -12.71 3.60 21.73
C THR A 106 -11.80 4.74 21.30
N ALA A 107 -11.50 5.64 22.24
CA ALA A 107 -10.47 6.65 22.03
C ALA A 107 -9.15 5.96 21.68
N GLN A 108 -8.66 6.16 20.45
CA GLN A 108 -7.35 5.66 20.06
C GLN A 108 -6.32 6.26 21.02
N SER A 109 -5.40 5.43 21.51
CA SER A 109 -4.31 5.89 22.35
C SER A 109 -3.54 7.00 21.62
N SER A 110 -3.51 8.18 22.22
CA SER A 110 -2.77 9.34 21.69
C SER A 110 -1.26 9.20 21.87
N GLU A 111 -0.80 8.23 22.65
CA GLU A 111 0.61 7.99 22.88
C GLU A 111 1.24 7.30 21.67
N ARG A 112 1.93 8.12 20.88
CA ARG A 112 2.84 7.64 19.84
C ARG A 112 4.01 6.94 20.51
N SER A 113 4.07 5.62 20.38
CA SER A 113 5.24 4.85 20.78
C SER A 113 6.26 4.87 19.64
N ASN A 114 7.26 5.75 19.74
CA ASN A 114 8.40 5.76 18.81
C ASN A 114 9.07 4.38 18.74
N ALA A 115 9.15 3.68 19.88
CA ALA A 115 9.69 2.32 19.94
C ALA A 115 8.89 1.32 19.09
N ALA A 116 7.55 1.44 19.05
CA ALA A 116 6.72 0.59 18.20
C ALA A 116 6.90 0.93 16.71
N ALA A 117 6.99 2.22 16.36
CA ALA A 117 7.26 2.65 14.99
C ALA A 117 8.63 2.17 14.50
N ASP A 118 9.67 2.32 15.32
CA ASP A 118 11.03 1.87 15.01
C ASP A 118 11.09 0.33 14.85
N ALA A 119 10.37 -0.41 15.69
CA ALA A 119 10.30 -1.87 15.59
C ALA A 119 9.61 -2.33 14.29
N LEU A 120 8.53 -1.67 13.87
CA LEU A 120 7.85 -1.96 12.60
C LEU A 120 8.74 -1.64 11.41
N GLU A 121 9.42 -0.49 11.42
CA GLU A 121 10.36 -0.08 10.38
C GLU A 121 11.54 -1.08 10.27
N ALA A 122 12.05 -1.56 11.40
CA ALA A 122 13.12 -2.56 11.44
C ALA A 122 12.67 -3.90 10.83
N GLN A 123 11.49 -4.42 11.20
CA GLN A 123 10.94 -5.64 10.60
C GLN A 123 10.68 -5.48 9.11
N PHE A 124 10.13 -4.35 8.68
CA PHE A 124 9.88 -4.08 7.28
C PHE A 124 11.19 -4.08 6.48
N ARG A 125 12.24 -3.45 7.02
CA ARG A 125 13.58 -3.43 6.41
C ARG A 125 14.20 -4.82 6.31
N GLU A 126 14.09 -5.62 7.37
CA GLU A 126 14.57 -7.00 7.36
C GLU A 126 13.85 -7.81 6.26
N ARG A 127 12.52 -7.70 6.18
CA ARG A 127 11.73 -8.47 5.22
C ARG A 127 12.02 -8.07 3.78
N THR A 128 12.17 -6.78 3.50
CA THR A 128 12.52 -6.29 2.17
C THR A 128 13.93 -6.70 1.75
N GLN A 129 14.90 -6.70 2.66
CA GLN A 129 16.24 -7.22 2.39
C GLN A 129 16.21 -8.73 2.10
N TYR A 130 15.47 -9.50 2.88
CA TYR A 130 15.31 -10.94 2.65
C TYR A 130 14.74 -11.24 1.26
N VAL A 131 13.65 -10.56 0.88
CA VAL A 131 13.03 -10.73 -0.45
C VAL A 131 14.01 -10.35 -1.57
N ALA A 132 14.75 -9.25 -1.42
CA ALA A 132 15.73 -8.84 -2.42
C ALA A 132 16.88 -9.86 -2.59
N VAL A 133 17.29 -10.55 -1.52
CA VAL A 133 18.27 -11.63 -1.59
C VAL A 133 17.66 -12.87 -2.26
N LEU A 134 16.42 -13.21 -1.92
CA LEU A 134 15.72 -14.35 -2.51
C LEU A 134 15.54 -14.18 -4.02
N ASP A 135 15.15 -12.99 -4.47
CA ASP A 135 14.98 -12.67 -5.90
C ASP A 135 16.29 -12.85 -6.67
N LYS A 136 17.41 -12.36 -6.14
CA LYS A 136 18.74 -12.55 -6.74
C LYS A 136 19.12 -14.03 -6.84
N SER A 137 18.94 -14.78 -5.76
CA SER A 137 19.23 -16.21 -5.73
C SER A 137 18.38 -16.98 -6.75
N HIS A 138 17.10 -16.62 -6.86
CA HIS A 138 16.19 -17.21 -7.85
C HIS A 138 16.61 -16.87 -9.28
N GLU A 139 17.00 -15.63 -9.57
CA GLU A 139 17.53 -15.25 -10.89
C GLU A 139 18.79 -16.05 -11.26
N GLU A 140 19.72 -16.21 -10.31
CA GLU A 140 20.95 -16.99 -10.51
C GLU A 140 20.64 -18.47 -10.78
N ALA A 141 19.74 -19.07 -9.99
CA ALA A 141 19.29 -20.44 -10.19
C ALA A 141 18.64 -20.62 -11.58
N GLN A 142 17.78 -19.69 -11.99
CA GLN A 142 17.19 -19.72 -13.33
C GLN A 142 18.22 -19.62 -14.45
N ARG A 143 19.25 -18.78 -14.30
CA ARG A 143 20.34 -18.68 -15.28
C ARG A 143 21.08 -20.00 -15.41
N LEU A 144 21.42 -20.64 -14.28
CA LEU A 144 22.10 -21.93 -14.27
C LEU A 144 21.25 -23.03 -14.94
N ILE A 145 19.96 -23.11 -14.60
CA ILE A 145 19.03 -24.08 -15.20
C ILE A 145 18.95 -23.88 -16.72
N ARG A 146 18.86 -22.64 -17.21
CA ARG A 146 18.84 -22.35 -18.65
C ARG A 146 20.13 -22.79 -19.34
N ALA A 147 21.28 -22.51 -18.72
CA ALA A 147 22.58 -22.91 -19.26
C ALA A 147 22.71 -24.44 -19.37
N LEU A 148 22.36 -25.17 -18.31
CA LEU A 148 22.39 -26.64 -18.30
C LEU A 148 21.42 -27.25 -19.31
N LYS A 149 20.20 -26.70 -19.42
CA LYS A 149 19.22 -27.15 -20.43
C LYS A 149 19.74 -26.97 -21.86
N LYS A 150 20.46 -25.86 -22.12
CA LYS A 150 21.08 -25.63 -23.42
C LYS A 150 22.19 -26.65 -23.69
N GLN A 151 23.12 -26.84 -22.74
CA GLN A 151 24.20 -27.81 -22.89
C GLN A 151 23.69 -29.23 -23.14
N ASN A 152 22.66 -29.66 -22.40
CA ASN A 152 22.05 -30.97 -22.61
C ASN A 152 21.44 -31.10 -24.01
N ARG A 153 20.74 -30.06 -24.50
CA ARG A 153 20.19 -30.05 -25.86
C ARG A 153 21.30 -30.15 -26.91
N ASP A 154 22.32 -29.30 -26.81
CA ASP A 154 23.44 -29.25 -27.74
C ASP A 154 24.19 -30.61 -27.77
N MET A 155 24.32 -31.27 -26.62
CA MET A 155 24.92 -32.60 -26.48
C MET A 155 24.06 -33.70 -27.10
N THR A 156 22.75 -33.69 -26.90
CA THR A 156 21.82 -34.63 -27.54
C THR A 156 21.85 -34.46 -29.06
N GLU A 157 21.81 -33.23 -29.56
CA GLU A 157 21.88 -32.95 -31.00
C GLU A 157 23.26 -33.31 -31.61
N ALA A 158 24.33 -33.27 -30.83
CA ALA A 158 25.65 -33.72 -31.28
C ALA A 158 25.74 -35.25 -31.34
N PHE A 159 25.11 -35.95 -30.39
CA PHE A 159 25.02 -37.41 -30.38
C PHE A 159 24.17 -37.94 -31.53
N ASP A 160 23.02 -37.32 -31.82
CA ASP A 160 22.12 -37.74 -32.92
C ASP A 160 22.70 -37.50 -34.32
N ARG A 161 23.77 -36.71 -34.44
CA ARG A 161 24.47 -36.40 -35.70
C ARG A 161 25.70 -37.28 -35.96
N ALA A 162 26.13 -38.07 -34.98
CA ALA A 162 27.30 -38.96 -35.05
C ALA A 162 26.88 -40.38 -35.43
#